data_AF-A0A514ZVC6-F1
#
_entry.id   AF-A0A514ZVC6-F1
#
_cell.length_a   1.000
_cell.length_b   1.000
_cell.length_c   1.000
_cell.angle_alpha   90.00
_cell.angle_beta   90.00
_cell.angle_gamma   90.00
#
_symmetry.space_group_name_H-M   'P 1'
#
loop_
_entity.id
_entity.type
_entity.pdbx_description
1 polymer ?
#
loop_
_entity_poly.entity_id
_entity_poly.type
_entity_poly.pdbx_seq_one_letter_code
_entity_poly.pdbx_strand_id
1 'polypeptide(L)'
;MNTNPSVITGSVCTADKQPVAEARVYFVAGPVALPDITTLTDSAGKFSLSAPVDGTYQIGCTVDGFEPATASVAITKGENAQLEISLKR
;
A
#
# COMPACT_ATOMS: atom_id res chain seq x y z
N MET A 1 25.17 -8.71 -1.88
CA MET A 1 23.83 -8.26 -2.33
C MET A 1 23.34 -7.24 -1.34
N ASN A 2 23.31 -5.95 -1.69
CA ASN A 2 22.79 -4.90 -0.80
C ASN A 2 21.28 -4.80 -1.01
N THR A 3 20.53 -5.74 -0.43
CA THR A 3 19.08 -5.61 -0.31
C THR A 3 18.82 -4.60 0.80
N ASN A 4 18.82 -3.32 0.47
CA ASN A 4 18.29 -2.31 1.38
C ASN A 4 16.78 -2.29 1.14
N PRO A 5 15.97 -2.98 1.97
CA PRO A 5 14.53 -3.02 1.74
C PRO A 5 13.99 -1.60 1.77
N SER A 6 13.32 -1.20 0.69
CA SER A 6 12.59 0.06 0.65
C SER A 6 11.28 -0.11 1.40
N VAL A 7 10.75 0.97 1.96
CA VAL A 7 9.44 0.95 2.61
C VAL A 7 8.46 1.75 1.76
N ILE A 8 7.33 1.12 1.47
CA ILE A 8 6.16 1.75 0.87
C ILE A 8 5.29 2.19 2.03
N THR A 9 5.15 3.50 2.19
CA THR A 9 4.24 4.08 3.15
C THR A 9 3.05 4.66 2.43
N GLY A 10 1.91 4.72 3.10
CA GLY A 10 0.77 5.37 2.51
C GLY A 10 -0.33 5.68 3.49
N SER A 11 -1.31 6.40 3.00
CA SER A 11 -2.51 6.73 3.75
C SER A 11 -3.73 6.34 2.93
N VAL A 12 -4.71 5.75 3.59
CA VAL A 12 -6.00 5.39 3.04
C VAL A 12 -7.03 6.35 3.59
N CYS A 13 -7.72 7.02 2.68
CA CYS A 13 -8.75 7.99 2.99
C CYS A 13 -10.01 7.71 2.17
N THR A 14 -11.16 8.22 2.60
CA THR A 14 -12.37 8.23 1.79
C THR A 14 -12.37 9.41 0.82
N ALA A 15 -13.33 9.45 -0.10
CA ALA A 15 -13.58 10.62 -0.94
C ALA A 15 -13.79 11.92 -0.11
N ASP A 16 -14.30 11.81 1.12
CA ASP A 16 -14.48 12.91 2.07
C ASP A 16 -13.21 13.29 2.84
N LYS A 17 -12.05 12.76 2.45
CA LYS A 17 -10.75 12.91 3.13
C LYS A 17 -10.75 12.39 4.58
N GLN A 18 -11.66 11.48 4.92
CA GLN A 18 -11.64 10.83 6.24
C GLN A 18 -10.67 9.64 6.21
N PRO A 19 -9.77 9.51 7.19
CA PRO A 19 -8.88 8.35 7.27
C PRO A 19 -9.69 7.07 7.48
N VAL A 20 -9.31 6.00 6.79
CA VAL A 20 -9.97 4.70 6.91
C VAL A 20 -9.05 3.76 7.68
N ALA A 21 -9.43 3.44 8.92
CA ALA A 21 -8.78 2.44 9.73
C ALA A 21 -9.23 1.02 9.36
N GLU A 22 -8.41 0.03 9.69
CA GLU A 22 -8.71 -1.40 9.45
C GLU A 22 -8.93 -1.76 7.97
N ALA A 23 -8.47 -0.92 7.04
CA ALA A 23 -8.47 -1.23 5.63
C ALA A 23 -7.35 -2.23 5.34
N ARG A 24 -7.70 -3.33 4.67
CA ARG A 24 -6.78 -4.38 4.26
C ARG A 24 -6.01 -3.90 3.06
N VAL A 25 -4.71 -3.71 3.23
CA VAL A 25 -3.78 -3.32 2.19
C VAL A 25 -2.89 -4.51 1.84
N TYR A 26 -2.82 -4.87 0.57
CA TYR A 26 -2.16 -6.08 0.09
C TYR A 26 -1.49 -5.84 -1.25
N PHE A 27 -0.50 -6.66 -1.59
CA PHE A 27 0.14 -6.61 -2.90
C PHE A 27 -0.73 -7.32 -3.93
N VAL A 28 -1.13 -6.60 -4.98
CA VAL A 28 -1.86 -7.15 -6.14
C VAL A 28 -0.88 -7.66 -7.19
N ALA A 29 0.20 -6.91 -7.42
CA ALA A 29 1.25 -7.28 -8.36
C ALA A 29 2.58 -6.64 -7.95
N GLY A 30 3.69 -7.23 -8.40
CA GLY A 30 5.02 -6.71 -8.15
C GLY A 30 6.05 -7.25 -9.14
N PRO A 31 7.28 -6.72 -9.11
CA PRO A 31 8.37 -7.17 -9.97
C PRO A 31 8.89 -8.57 -9.58
N VAL A 32 8.57 -9.04 -8.38
CA VAL A 32 8.95 -10.34 -7.82
C VAL A 32 7.75 -11.02 -7.18
N ALA A 33 7.87 -12.33 -6.93
CA ALA A 33 6.91 -13.05 -6.11
C ALA A 33 6.90 -12.45 -4.70
N LEU A 34 5.79 -11.80 -4.36
CA LEU A 34 5.57 -11.22 -3.05
C LEU A 34 4.82 -12.22 -2.18
N PRO A 35 5.15 -12.29 -0.88
CA PRO A 35 4.34 -13.06 0.05
C PRO A 35 2.92 -12.45 0.11
N ASP A 36 1.94 -13.30 0.41
CA ASP A 36 0.53 -12.93 0.65
C ASP A 36 0.39 -12.16 1.99
N ILE A 37 1.12 -11.06 2.11
CA ILE A 37 1.13 -10.19 3.28
C ILE A 37 0.03 -9.14 3.06
N THR A 38 -0.95 -9.21 3.94
CA THR A 38 -1.93 -8.14 4.11
C THR A 38 -1.60 -7.36 5.37
N THR A 39 -1.48 -6.05 5.26
CA THR A 39 -1.40 -5.14 6.40
C THR A 39 -2.74 -4.45 6.60
N LEU A 40 -3.02 -3.99 7.82
CA LEU A 40 -4.20 -3.18 8.13
C LEU A 40 -3.76 -1.74 8.34
N THR A 41 -4.57 -0.80 7.85
CA THR A 41 -4.35 0.61 8.17
C THR A 41 -4.63 0.89 9.64
N ASP A 42 -3.84 1.80 10.21
CA ASP A 42 -4.02 2.26 11.58
C ASP A 42 -5.22 3.23 11.72
N SER A 43 -5.48 3.72 12.94
CA SER A 43 -6.55 4.68 13.23
C SER A 43 -6.42 6.01 12.47
N ALA A 44 -5.23 6.34 11.95
CA ALA A 44 -4.98 7.50 11.10
C ALA A 44 -5.05 7.16 9.61
N GLY A 45 -5.46 5.94 9.25
CA GLY A 45 -5.52 5.43 7.88
C GLY A 45 -4.16 5.11 7.28
N LYS A 46 -3.08 5.08 8.06
CA LYS A 46 -1.73 4.87 7.55
C LYS A 46 -1.38 3.40 7.47
N PHE A 47 -0.59 3.04 6.47
CA PHE A 47 -0.02 1.71 6.32
C PHE A 47 1.46 1.78 5.93
N SER A 48 2.16 0.68 6.19
CA SER A 48 3.54 0.47 5.75
C SER A 48 3.72 -0.95 5.23
N LEU A 49 4.41 -1.07 4.10
CA LEU A 49 4.70 -2.32 3.42
C LEU A 49 6.18 -2.35 3.04
N SER A 50 6.84 -3.48 3.26
CA SER A 50 8.25 -3.64 2.90
C SER A 50 8.39 -4.11 1.45
N ALA A 51 9.13 -3.36 0.64
CA ALA A 51 9.50 -3.72 -0.72
C ALA A 51 10.93 -4.26 -0.72
N PRO A 52 11.14 -5.57 -0.93
CA PRO A 52 12.47 -6.18 -0.88
C PRO A 52 13.37 -5.78 -2.05
N VAL A 53 12.77 -5.40 -3.19
CA VAL A 53 13.47 -5.01 -4.42
C VAL A 53 12.87 -3.73 -5.00
N ASP A 54 13.65 -3.02 -5.81
CA ASP A 54 13.16 -1.93 -6.65
C ASP A 54 12.26 -2.46 -7.78
N GLY A 55 11.35 -1.61 -8.24
CA GLY A 55 10.39 -1.91 -9.30
C GLY A 55 8.98 -1.40 -9.01
N THR A 56 8.04 -1.78 -9.88
CA THR A 56 6.66 -1.29 -9.81
C THR A 56 5.78 -2.26 -9.03
N TYR A 57 5.18 -1.77 -7.95
CA TYR A 57 4.25 -2.51 -7.11
C TYR A 57 2.84 -2.00 -7.32
N GLN A 58 1.89 -2.92 -7.42
CA GLN A 58 0.47 -2.62 -7.42
C GLN A 58 -0.08 -3.03 -6.06
N ILE A 59 -0.62 -2.05 -5.35
CA ILE A 59 -1.15 -2.21 -4.00
C ILE A 59 -2.66 -2.11 -4.07
N GLY A 60 -3.33 -3.14 -3.56
CA GLY A 60 -4.78 -3.19 -3.40
C GLY A 60 -5.16 -2.81 -1.99
N CYS A 61 -6.28 -2.13 -1.85
CA CYS A 61 -6.88 -1.78 -0.58
C CYS A 61 -8.35 -2.13 -0.61
N THR A 62 -8.81 -2.83 0.43
CA THR A 62 -10.20 -3.26 0.57
C THR A 62 -10.62 -3.13 2.02
N VAL A 63 -11.85 -2.69 2.25
CA VAL A 63 -12.45 -2.60 3.58
C VAL A 63 -13.93 -2.89 3.46
N ASP A 64 -14.51 -3.50 4.49
CA ASP A 64 -15.92 -3.82 4.51
C ASP A 64 -16.79 -2.55 4.37
N GLY A 65 -17.72 -2.55 3.41
CA GLY A 65 -18.62 -1.44 3.14
C GLY A 65 -18.07 -0.34 2.22
N PHE A 66 -16.92 -0.56 1.57
CA PHE A 66 -16.37 0.29 0.51
C PHE A 66 -15.93 -0.55 -0.70
N GLU A 67 -15.83 0.09 -1.85
CA GLU A 67 -15.28 -0.50 -3.06
C GLU A 67 -13.75 -0.68 -2.94
N PRO A 68 -13.20 -1.81 -3.43
CA PRO A 68 -11.77 -2.02 -3.44
C PRO A 68 -11.09 -1.01 -4.36
N ALA A 69 -10.00 -0.42 -3.89
CA ALA A 69 -9.18 0.51 -4.66
C ALA A 69 -7.79 -0.09 -4.90
N THR A 70 -7.18 0.26 -6.03
CA THR A 70 -5.82 -0.17 -6.36
C THR A 70 -4.98 1.03 -6.73
N ALA A 71 -3.75 1.07 -6.23
CA ALA A 71 -2.77 2.10 -6.54
C ALA A 71 -1.46 1.46 -7.01
N SER A 72 -0.83 2.06 -8.01
CA SER A 72 0.48 1.66 -8.51
C SER A 72 1.56 2.60 -7.99
N VAL A 73 2.66 2.05 -7.49
CA VAL A 73 3.80 2.80 -6.97
C VAL A 73 5.10 2.22 -7.51
N ALA A 74 5.99 3.08 -7.98
CA ALA A 74 7.32 2.68 -8.44
C ALA A 74 8.32 2.94 -7.31
N ILE A 75 9.09 1.91 -6.97
CA ILE A 75 10.14 1.96 -5.94
C ILE A 75 11.48 2.05 -6.63
N THR A 76 12.18 3.16 -6.40
CA THR A 76 13.56 3.37 -6.80
C THR A 76 14.51 2.89 -5.70
N LYS A 77 15.65 2.32 -6.09
CA LYS A 77 16.61 1.74 -5.14
C LYS A 77 17.05 2.76 -4.09
N GLY A 78 16.74 2.49 -2.82
CA GLY A 78 17.09 3.36 -1.69
C GLY A 78 16.12 4.50 -1.43
N GLU A 79 14.99 4.55 -2.14
CA GLU A 79 13.95 5.54 -1.93
C GLU A 79 12.71 4.88 -1.30
N ASN A 80 12.17 5.53 -0.27
CA ASN A 80 10.85 5.17 0.27
C ASN A 80 9.80 5.79 -0.62
N ALA A 81 8.79 5.02 -0.99
CA ALA A 81 7.67 5.58 -1.72
C ALA A 81 6.50 5.89 -0.79
N GLN A 82 5.78 6.94 -1.17
CA GLN A 82 4.55 7.33 -0.53
C GLN A 82 3.42 7.26 -1.53
N LEU A 83 2.29 6.67 -1.13
CA LEU A 83 1.08 6.66 -1.94
C LEU A 83 -0.15 6.95 -1.11
N GLU A 84 -1.17 7.51 -1.74
CA GLU A 84 -2.48 7.75 -1.13
C GLU A 84 -3.52 6.91 -1.87
N ILE A 85 -4.36 6.20 -1.12
CA ILE A 85 -5.47 5.42 -1.68
C ILE A 85 -6.77 6.04 -1.21
N SER A 86 -7.59 6.48 -2.16
CA SER A 86 -8.93 6.96 -1.87
C SER A 86 -9.97 5.86 -2.11
N LEU A 87 -10.67 5.44 -1.05
CA LEU A 87 -11.76 4.48 -1.11
C LEU A 87 -13.08 5.19 -1.41
N LYS A 88 -13.91 4.53 -2.22
CA LYS A 88 -15.26 4.98 -2.58
C LYS A 88 -16.29 3.99 -2.02
N ARG A 89 -17.51 4.45 -1.77
CA ARG A 89 -18.64 3.62 -1.32
C ARG A 89 -19.58 3.35 -2.47
#